data_AF-A0A7V9ZQG9-F1
#
_entry.id   AF-A0A7V9ZQG9-F1
#
_cell.length_a   1.000
_cell.length_b   1.000
_cell.length_c   1.000
_cell.angle_alpha   90.00
_cell.angle_beta   90.00
_cell.angle_gamma   90.00
#
_symmetry.space_group_name_H-M   'P 1'
#
loop_
_entity.id
_entity.type
_entity.pdbx_description
1 polymer ?
#
loop_
_entity_poly.entity_id
_entity_poly.type
_entity_poly.pdbx_seq_one_letter_code
_entity_poly.pdbx_strand_id
1 'polypeptide(L)'
;MPRSRRYFSLSFKRQVVLELLTGEATLAALARRYEVSSHLLIQWRQAYQAGHLDDQPPPRDLHALEARNRELERLVGRQALEIEFLKKAASFQRQHSNGSGLIATGAISPRKRGAR
;
A
#
# COMPACT_ATOMS: atom_id res chain seq x y z
N MET A 1 -42.28 -9.48 34.13
CA MET A 1 -40.94 -8.92 34.44
C MET A 1 -40.20 -8.62 33.15
N PRO A 2 -39.75 -7.37 32.89
CA PRO A 2 -38.97 -7.05 31.69
C PRO A 2 -37.62 -7.78 31.75
N ARG A 3 -37.27 -8.56 30.72
CA ARG A 3 -35.95 -9.19 30.60
C ARG A 3 -34.91 -8.09 30.38
N SER A 4 -33.94 -7.99 31.29
CA SER A 4 -32.79 -7.10 31.11
C SER A 4 -32.01 -7.51 29.86
N ARG A 5 -31.78 -6.56 28.96
CA ARG A 5 -31.04 -6.78 27.72
C ARG A 5 -29.55 -6.80 28.05
N ARG A 6 -28.90 -7.96 27.92
CA ARG A 6 -27.42 -8.06 28.01
C ARG A 6 -26.79 -7.24 26.88
N TYR A 7 -25.81 -6.40 27.23
CA TYR A 7 -25.00 -5.64 26.28
C TYR A 7 -23.59 -6.22 26.23
N PHE A 8 -23.01 -6.27 25.03
CA PHE A 8 -21.65 -6.74 24.77
C PHE A 8 -20.88 -5.65 24.03
N SER A 9 -19.64 -5.37 24.46
CA SER A 9 -18.77 -4.40 23.79
C SER A 9 -18.35 -4.88 22.39
N LEU A 10 -17.96 -3.96 21.52
CA LEU A 10 -17.45 -4.30 20.18
C LEU A 10 -16.17 -5.13 20.26
N SER A 11 -15.24 -4.74 21.12
CA SER A 11 -14.01 -5.48 21.41
C SER A 11 -14.27 -6.94 21.82
N PHE A 12 -15.24 -7.16 22.70
CA PHE A 12 -15.63 -8.51 23.12
C PHE A 12 -16.21 -9.32 21.98
N LYS A 13 -17.16 -8.75 21.21
CA LYS A 13 -17.75 -9.44 20.06
C LYS A 13 -16.67 -9.82 19.03
N ARG A 14 -15.71 -8.94 18.79
CA ARG A 14 -14.58 -9.17 17.89
C ARG A 14 -13.71 -10.34 18.36
N GLN A 15 -13.31 -10.35 19.62
CA GLN A 15 -12.50 -11.42 20.19
C GLN A 15 -13.17 -12.78 19.99
N VAL A 16 -14.46 -12.89 20.35
CA VAL A 16 -15.20 -14.15 20.24
C VAL A 16 -15.32 -14.63 18.79
N VAL A 17 -15.51 -13.71 17.84
CA VAL A 17 -15.55 -14.06 16.41
C VAL A 17 -14.17 -14.48 15.90
N LEU A 18 -13.10 -13.84 16.35
CA LEU A 18 -11.74 -14.23 15.96
C LEU A 18 -11.42 -15.65 16.43
N GLU A 19 -11.70 -16.00 17.68
CA GLU A 19 -11.51 -17.36 18.21
C GLU A 19 -12.31 -18.41 17.42
N LEU A 20 -13.51 -18.04 16.91
CA LEU A 20 -14.30 -18.90 16.04
C LEU A 20 -13.67 -19.07 14.65
N LEU A 21 -13.09 -18.00 14.09
CA LEU A 21 -12.50 -18.00 12.76
C LEU A 21 -11.10 -18.64 12.73
N THR A 22 -10.32 -18.51 13.81
CA THR A 22 -9.02 -19.18 13.96
C THR A 22 -9.18 -20.69 14.22
N GLY A 23 -10.39 -21.13 14.58
CA GLY A 23 -10.67 -22.53 14.87
C GLY A 23 -10.25 -22.96 16.28
N GLU A 24 -9.86 -22.02 17.15
CA GLU A 24 -9.49 -22.30 18.55
C GLU A 24 -10.64 -22.88 19.36
N ALA A 25 -11.88 -22.51 19.01
CA ALA A 25 -13.07 -23.05 19.65
C ALA A 25 -14.22 -23.22 18.65
N THR A 26 -15.01 -24.28 18.86
CA THR A 26 -16.24 -24.48 18.09
C THR A 26 -17.32 -23.50 18.55
N LEU A 27 -18.27 -23.22 17.66
CA LEU A 27 -19.42 -22.37 17.96
C LEU A 27 -20.20 -22.82 19.20
N ALA A 28 -20.35 -24.13 19.40
CA ALA A 28 -21.01 -24.70 20.57
C ALA A 28 -20.19 -24.58 21.86
N ALA A 29 -18.86 -24.57 21.78
CA ALA A 29 -17.98 -24.34 22.92
C ALA A 29 -18.04 -22.87 23.35
N LEU A 30 -17.97 -21.95 22.38
CA LEU A 30 -18.08 -20.50 22.62
C LEU A 30 -19.44 -20.12 23.21
N ALA A 31 -20.53 -20.70 22.69
CA ALA A 31 -21.87 -20.45 23.18
C ALA A 31 -22.04 -20.80 24.66
N ARG A 32 -21.44 -21.94 25.08
CA ARG A 32 -21.43 -22.38 26.48
C ARG A 32 -20.50 -21.51 27.33
N ARG A 33 -19.28 -21.26 26.87
CA ARG A 33 -18.25 -20.51 27.61
C ARG A 33 -18.67 -19.09 27.95
N TYR A 34 -19.28 -18.39 26.98
CA TYR A 34 -19.66 -16.99 27.14
C TYR A 34 -21.14 -16.79 27.47
N GLU A 35 -21.90 -17.88 27.63
CA GLU A 35 -23.37 -17.85 27.79
C GLU A 35 -24.07 -17.02 26.70
N VAL A 36 -23.61 -17.17 25.47
CA VAL A 36 -24.13 -16.48 24.29
C VAL A 36 -24.85 -17.48 23.42
N SER A 37 -26.00 -17.11 22.84
CA SER A 37 -26.70 -18.02 21.93
C SER A 37 -25.89 -18.23 20.64
N SER A 38 -25.90 -19.47 20.14
CA SER A 38 -25.29 -19.82 18.86
C SER A 38 -25.71 -18.92 17.71
N HIS A 39 -26.99 -18.52 17.68
CA HIS A 39 -27.52 -17.59 16.68
C HIS A 39 -26.85 -16.20 16.76
N LEU A 40 -26.63 -15.68 17.97
CA LEU A 40 -25.99 -14.39 18.18
C LEU A 40 -24.50 -14.43 17.75
N LEU A 41 -23.81 -15.55 17.95
CA LEU A 41 -22.45 -15.76 17.44
C LEU A 41 -22.39 -15.75 15.91
N ILE A 42 -23.38 -16.38 15.24
CA ILE A 42 -23.48 -16.33 13.77
C ILE A 42 -23.70 -14.90 13.28
N GLN A 43 -24.56 -14.14 13.96
CA GLN A 43 -24.79 -12.72 13.64
C GLN A 43 -23.52 -11.88 13.82
N TRP A 44 -22.75 -12.11 14.90
CA TRP A 44 -21.48 -11.41 15.10
C TRP A 44 -20.45 -11.77 14.04
N ARG A 45 -20.40 -13.04 13.61
CA ARG A 45 -19.53 -13.45 12.50
C ARG A 45 -19.89 -12.72 11.21
N GLN A 46 -21.17 -12.62 10.89
CA GLN A 46 -21.63 -11.87 9.70
C GLN A 46 -21.31 -10.37 9.83
N ALA A 47 -21.55 -9.78 11.00
CA ALA A 47 -21.22 -8.37 11.26
C ALA A 47 -19.71 -8.11 11.15
N TYR A 48 -18.86 -9.04 11.61
CA TYR A 48 -17.41 -8.98 11.45
C TYR A 48 -17.00 -9.01 9.99
N GLN A 49 -17.55 -9.93 9.19
CA GLN A 49 -17.27 -10.05 7.76
C GLN A 49 -17.69 -8.79 6.98
N ALA A 50 -18.71 -8.08 7.46
CA ALA A 50 -19.17 -6.81 6.92
C ALA A 50 -18.42 -5.57 7.45
N GLY A 51 -17.42 -5.74 8.33
CA GLY A 51 -16.66 -4.62 8.91
C GLY A 51 -17.41 -3.84 10.00
N HIS A 52 -18.56 -4.31 10.47
CA HIS A 52 -19.37 -3.62 11.48
C HIS A 52 -18.90 -3.82 12.93
N LEU A 53 -17.89 -4.68 13.15
CA LEU A 53 -17.27 -4.89 14.46
C LEU A 53 -15.89 -4.23 14.60
N ASP A 54 -15.50 -3.41 13.63
CA ASP A 54 -14.32 -2.57 13.77
C ASP A 54 -14.64 -1.40 14.69
N ASP A 55 -13.98 -1.38 15.84
CA ASP A 55 -14.02 -0.28 16.82
C ASP A 55 -13.15 0.90 16.35
N GLN A 56 -12.79 0.93 15.05
CA GLN A 56 -12.10 2.07 14.50
C GLN A 56 -13.11 3.21 14.54
N PRO A 57 -12.88 4.28 15.33
CA PRO A 57 -13.72 5.46 15.23
C PRO A 57 -13.75 5.83 13.75
N PRO A 58 -14.93 6.15 13.17
CA PRO A 58 -14.97 6.64 11.80
C PRO A 58 -13.90 7.72 11.73
N PRO A 59 -12.90 7.60 10.84
CA PRO A 59 -11.80 8.55 10.83
C PRO A 59 -12.46 9.92 10.76
N ARG A 60 -12.27 10.74 11.80
CA ARG A 60 -12.95 12.04 11.93
C ARG A 60 -12.77 12.87 10.66
N ASP A 61 -11.76 12.55 9.85
CA ASP A 61 -11.51 13.11 8.54
C ASP A 61 -11.22 12.05 7.46
N LEU A 62 -12.13 11.10 7.22
CA LEU A 62 -12.05 10.23 6.02
C LEU A 62 -11.80 11.05 4.74
N HIS A 63 -12.47 12.19 4.62
CA HIS A 63 -12.27 13.11 3.50
C HIS A 63 -10.89 13.78 3.48
N ALA A 64 -10.29 14.13 4.63
CA ALA A 64 -8.93 14.67 4.62
C ALA A 64 -7.90 13.57 4.30
N LEU A 65 -8.15 12.34 4.73
CA LEU A 65 -7.31 11.20 4.37
C LEU A 65 -7.39 10.89 2.88
N GLU A 66 -8.60 10.88 2.30
CA GLU A 66 -8.82 10.75 0.85
C GLU A 66 -8.19 11.89 0.06
N ALA A 67 -8.29 13.13 0.55
CA ALA A 67 -7.67 14.29 -0.08
C ALA A 67 -6.14 14.16 -0.04
N ARG A 68 -5.59 13.72 1.08
CA ARG A 68 -4.15 13.45 1.22
C ARG A 68 -3.70 12.34 0.29
N ASN A 69 -4.51 11.29 0.14
CA ASN A 69 -4.21 10.16 -0.74
C ASN A 69 -4.17 10.61 -2.21
N ARG A 70 -5.18 11.36 -2.66
CA ARG A 70 -5.23 11.95 -4.01
C ARG A 70 -4.00 12.83 -4.32
N GLU A 71 -3.58 13.66 -3.36
CA GLU A 71 -2.39 14.49 -3.57
C GLU A 71 -1.12 13.64 -3.67
N LEU A 72 -0.99 12.60 -2.85
CA LEU A 72 0.14 11.67 -2.92
C LEU A 72 0.15 10.91 -4.26
N GLU A 73 -0.98 10.40 -4.72
CA GLU A 73 -1.11 9.74 -6.02
C GLU A 73 -0.68 10.67 -7.17
N ARG A 74 -1.08 11.95 -7.11
CA ARG A 74 -0.68 12.97 -8.09
C ARG A 74 0.82 13.22 -8.09
N LEU A 75 1.44 13.31 -6.91
CA LEU A 75 2.88 13.52 -6.76
C LEU A 75 3.68 12.31 -7.26
N VAL A 76 3.22 11.10 -6.94
CA VAL A 76 3.80 9.85 -7.45
C VAL A 76 3.75 9.82 -8.97
N GLY A 77 2.61 10.17 -9.58
CA GLY A 77 2.48 10.26 -11.04
C GLY A 77 3.45 11.26 -11.67
N ARG A 78 3.61 12.44 -11.07
CA ARG A 78 4.59 13.45 -11.54
C ARG A 78 6.02 12.92 -11.47
N GLN A 79 6.40 12.32 -10.35
CA GLN A 79 7.74 11.76 -10.16
C GLN A 79 8.02 10.61 -11.12
N ALA A 80 7.03 9.75 -11.40
CA ALA A 80 7.17 8.67 -12.38
C ALA A 80 7.51 9.22 -13.77
N LEU A 81 6.82 10.27 -14.23
CA LEU A 81 7.11 10.92 -15.51
C LEU A 81 8.50 11.54 -15.55
N GLU A 82 8.91 12.24 -14.47
CA GLU A 82 10.25 12.82 -14.33
C GLU A 82 11.34 11.74 -14.44
N ILE A 83 11.17 10.63 -13.71
CA ILE A 83 12.08 9.50 -13.71
C ILE A 83 12.22 8.92 -15.13
N GLU A 84 11.11 8.68 -15.83
CA GLU A 84 11.14 8.13 -17.18
C GLU A 84 11.79 9.11 -18.18
N PHE A 85 11.52 10.41 -18.06
CA PHE A 85 12.19 11.43 -18.86
C PHE A 85 13.70 11.43 -18.64
N LEU A 86 14.16 11.45 -17.39
CA LEU A 86 15.58 11.46 -17.05
C LEU A 86 16.29 10.19 -17.52
N LYS A 87 15.67 9.02 -17.36
CA LYS A 87 16.19 7.75 -17.89
C LYS A 87 16.39 7.80 -19.41
N LYS A 88 15.42 8.36 -20.14
CA LYS A 88 15.46 8.49 -21.60
C LYS A 88 16.52 9.50 -22.05
N ALA A 89 16.64 10.64 -21.38
CA ALA A 89 17.70 11.60 -21.65
C ALA A 89 19.09 10.98 -21.44
N ALA A 90 19.28 10.24 -20.34
CA ALA A 90 20.53 9.55 -20.07
C ALA A 90 20.85 8.45 -21.09
N SER A 91 19.84 7.73 -21.62
CA SER A 91 20.07 6.74 -22.67
C SER A 91 20.48 7.39 -24.00
N PHE A 92 19.86 8.50 -24.39
CA PHE A 92 20.26 9.26 -25.57
C PHE A 92 21.70 9.78 -25.46
N GLN A 93 22.08 10.33 -24.30
CA GLN A 93 23.46 10.80 -24.09
C GLN A 93 24.49 9.67 -24.25
N ARG A 94 24.22 8.49 -23.68
CA ARG A 94 25.08 7.31 -23.83
C ARG A 94 25.19 6.83 -25.28
N GLN A 95 24.10 6.91 -26.04
CA GLN A 95 24.12 6.55 -27.47
C GLN A 95 24.94 7.54 -28.29
N HIS A 96 24.81 8.84 -27.99
CA HIS A 96 25.55 9.89 -28.70
C HIS A 96 27.05 9.91 -28.37
N SER A 97 27.44 9.55 -27.14
CA SER A 97 28.85 9.37 -26.77
C SER A 97 29.50 8.16 -27.45
N ASN A 98 28.73 7.11 -27.73
CA ASN A 98 29.22 5.94 -28.47
C ASN A 98 29.27 6.16 -30.00
N GLY A 99 28.53 7.14 -30.53
CA GLY A 99 28.53 7.53 -31.95
C GLY A 99 29.51 8.66 -32.31
N SER A 100 30.03 9.41 -31.34
CA SER A 100 31.13 10.37 -31.53
C SER A 100 32.51 9.68 -31.48
N GLY A 101 32.67 8.63 -32.28
CA GLY A 101 33.99 8.23 -32.76
C GLY A 101 34.46 9.25 -33.78
N LEU A 102 35.12 10.31 -33.30
CA LEU A 102 35.69 11.38 -34.11
C LEU A 102 36.51 10.79 -35.26
N ILE A 103 36.11 11.13 -36.49
CA ILE A 103 36.97 11.09 -37.67
C ILE A 103 38.13 12.04 -37.36
N ALA A 104 39.25 11.49 -36.87
CA ALA A 104 40.50 12.22 -36.76
C ALA A 104 41.09 12.36 -38.17
N THR A 105 40.51 13.29 -38.94
CA THR A 105 41.04 13.73 -40.23
C THR A 105 42.42 14.36 -40.01
N GLY A 106 43.45 13.65 -40.45
CA GLY A 106 44.74 14.21 -40.90
C GLY A 106 45.63 14.82 -39.83
N ALA A 107 46.45 13.99 -39.18
CA ALA A 107 47.70 14.48 -38.60
C ALA A 107 48.68 14.84 -39.73
N ILE A 108 48.64 16.08 -40.22
CA ILE A 108 49.72 16.65 -41.04
C ILE A 108 50.88 16.95 -40.08
N SER A 109 51.91 16.10 -40.15
CA SER A 109 53.19 16.27 -39.45
C SER A 109 54.00 17.38 -40.12
N PRO A 110 54.41 18.45 -39.41
CA PRO A 110 55.38 19.40 -39.94
C PRO A 110 56.80 18.88 -39.69
N ARG A 111 57.44 18.46 -40.78
CA ARG A 111 58.86 18.07 -40.88
C ARG A 111 59.75 19.29 -40.54
N LYS A 112 60.49 19.24 -39.42
CA LYS A 112 61.56 20.21 -39.13
C LYS A 112 62.68 20.09 -40.17
N ARG A 113 62.89 21.14 -40.96
CA ARG A 113 64.08 21.33 -41.81
C ARG A 113 65.11 22.09 -40.99
N GLY A 114 66.19 21.41 -40.59
CA GLY A 114 67.35 22.05 -39.99
C GLY A 114 68.12 22.81 -41.06
N ALA A 115 68.38 24.09 -40.80
CA ALA A 115 69.25 24.94 -41.60
C ALA A 115 70.72 24.68 -41.23
N ARG A 116 71.58 24.65 -42.25
CA ARG A 116 73.04 24.82 -42.13
C ARG A 116 73.48 25.78 -43.21
#